data_AF-A0A843HIM5-F1
#
_entry.id   AF-A0A843HIM5-F1
#
_cell.length_a   1.000
_cell.length_b   1.000
_cell.length_c   1.000
_cell.angle_alpha   90.00
_cell.angle_beta   90.00
_cell.angle_gamma   90.00
#
_symmetry.space_group_name_H-M   'P 1'
#
loop_
_entity.id
_entity.type
_entity.pdbx_description
1 polymer ?
#
loop_
_entity_poly.entity_id
_entity_poly.type
_entity_poly.pdbx_seq_one_letter_code
_entity_poly.pdbx_strand_id
1 'polypeptide(L)'
;MQSLTQPTALLKPFAENGDKNTIPVTNSDSSNPQLADLTNGFPPITSLEPADGGLPAERKDFNALGYLTTLYDYFYQAGGTFTYNSTIASAIGGYPLGARLWYTNSNGITMILRSTVANNSYDFTQNQSYIGTYWVADTVTTDMFQTVDALPANPVSGVYYFIRG
;
A
#
# COMPACT_ATOMS: atom_id res chain seq x y z
N MET A 1 8.58 -10.76 28.09
CA MET A 1 8.44 -9.99 26.84
C MET A 1 8.02 -10.96 25.75
N GLN A 2 7.01 -10.63 24.95
CA GLN A 2 6.65 -11.43 23.77
C GLN A 2 7.71 -11.20 22.69
N SER A 3 8.33 -12.26 22.19
CA SER A 3 9.23 -12.17 21.04
C SER A 3 8.37 -12.17 19.77
N LEU A 4 8.51 -11.15 18.92
CA LEU A 4 7.87 -11.12 17.61
C LEU A 4 8.82 -11.78 16.61
N THR A 5 8.37 -12.86 15.98
CA THR A 5 9.12 -13.52 14.89
C THR A 5 8.85 -12.80 13.58
N GLN A 6 9.91 -12.44 12.84
CA GLN A 6 9.75 -11.87 11.50
C GLN A 6 9.08 -12.89 10.57
N PRO A 7 8.00 -12.51 9.84
CA PRO A 7 7.36 -13.40 8.89
C PRO A 7 8.32 -13.84 7.79
N THR A 8 8.13 -15.06 7.27
CA THR A 8 8.85 -15.53 6.08
C THR A 8 8.46 -14.67 4.88
N ALA A 9 9.46 -14.24 4.11
CA ALA A 9 9.25 -13.46 2.90
C ALA A 9 8.44 -14.23 1.85
N LEU A 10 7.52 -13.54 1.17
CA LEU A 10 6.78 -14.09 0.05
C LEU A 10 7.72 -14.25 -1.14
N LEU A 11 7.79 -15.44 -1.74
CA LEU A 11 8.60 -15.63 -2.96
C LEU A 11 7.87 -15.19 -4.23
N LYS A 12 6.54 -15.08 -4.14
CA LYS A 12 5.64 -14.60 -5.19
C LYS A 12 4.31 -14.20 -4.57
N PRO A 13 3.50 -13.36 -5.24
CA PRO A 13 2.11 -13.17 -4.88
C PRO A 13 1.33 -14.50 -4.91
N PHE A 14 0.37 -14.64 -4.00
CA PHE A 14 -0.53 -15.79 -3.95
C PHE A 14 -1.32 -15.90 -5.26
N ALA A 15 -1.46 -17.13 -5.76
CA ALA A 15 -2.16 -17.42 -7.01
C ALA A 15 -1.70 -16.59 -8.23
N GLU A 16 -0.45 -16.09 -8.27
CA GLU A 16 0.08 -15.27 -9.39
C GLU A 16 -0.29 -15.80 -10.78
N ASN A 17 -0.04 -17.09 -11.04
CA ASN A 17 -0.37 -17.76 -12.31
C ASN A 17 -1.65 -18.61 -12.24
N GLY A 18 -2.39 -18.56 -11.12
CA GLY A 18 -3.65 -19.28 -10.97
C GLY A 18 -4.84 -18.50 -11.54
N ASP A 19 -5.92 -19.22 -11.85
CA ASP A 19 -7.20 -18.61 -12.27
C ASP A 19 -7.72 -17.67 -11.19
N LYS A 20 -8.05 -16.44 -11.59
CA LYS A 20 -8.56 -15.37 -10.74
C LYS A 20 -9.64 -14.61 -11.49
N ASN A 21 -10.65 -14.15 -10.77
CA ASN A 21 -11.60 -13.18 -11.31
C ASN A 21 -10.98 -11.77 -11.23
N THR A 22 -11.41 -10.88 -12.11
CA THR A 22 -11.15 -9.45 -11.93
C THR A 22 -12.14 -8.93 -10.91
N ILE A 23 -11.65 -8.38 -9.79
CA ILE A 23 -12.49 -7.77 -8.76
C ILE A 23 -12.73 -6.30 -9.14
N PRO A 24 -13.95 -5.93 -9.57
CA PRO A 24 -14.26 -4.54 -9.93
C PRO A 24 -14.38 -3.67 -8.67
N VAL A 25 -14.41 -2.34 -8.85
CA VAL A 25 -14.76 -1.42 -7.75
C VAL A 25 -16.16 -1.72 -7.23
N THR A 26 -17.13 -1.87 -8.14
CA THR A 26 -18.50 -2.25 -7.83
C THR A 26 -18.96 -3.29 -8.86
N ASN A 27 -19.62 -4.35 -8.42
CA ASN A 27 -20.17 -5.36 -9.31
C ASN A 27 -21.49 -4.86 -9.93
N SER A 28 -21.52 -4.74 -11.26
CA SER A 28 -22.73 -4.41 -12.04
C SER A 28 -23.16 -5.55 -12.97
N ASP A 29 -22.49 -6.70 -12.91
CA ASP A 29 -22.78 -7.87 -13.74
C ASP A 29 -23.88 -8.71 -13.07
N SER A 30 -25.12 -8.54 -13.55
CA SER A 30 -26.25 -9.31 -13.07
C SER A 30 -26.17 -10.81 -13.41
N SER A 31 -25.29 -11.21 -14.34
CA SER A 31 -25.08 -12.62 -14.67
C SER A 31 -24.14 -13.34 -13.70
N ASN A 32 -23.35 -12.59 -12.93
CA ASN A 32 -22.51 -13.10 -11.85
C ASN A 32 -22.78 -12.33 -10.53
N PRO A 33 -23.96 -12.52 -9.91
CA PRO A 33 -24.35 -11.79 -8.71
C PRO A 33 -23.52 -12.16 -7.46
N GLN A 34 -22.77 -13.26 -7.48
CA GLN A 34 -21.92 -13.69 -6.37
C GLN A 34 -20.48 -13.14 -6.42
N LEU A 35 -20.10 -12.49 -7.53
CA LEU A 35 -18.77 -11.90 -7.72
C LEU A 35 -18.50 -10.83 -6.66
N ALA A 36 -17.38 -10.98 -5.95
CA ALA A 36 -16.91 -9.98 -4.99
C ALA A 36 -16.51 -8.67 -5.69
N ASP A 37 -16.68 -7.54 -5.00
CA ASP A 37 -16.22 -6.22 -5.44
C ASP A 37 -15.47 -5.46 -4.33
N LEU A 38 -14.76 -4.39 -4.67
CA LEU A 38 -13.99 -3.61 -3.69
C LEU A 38 -14.86 -2.76 -2.77
N THR A 39 -16.11 -2.47 -3.14
CA THR A 39 -17.02 -1.61 -2.37
C THR A 39 -17.68 -2.37 -1.22
N ASN A 40 -18.15 -3.58 -1.50
CA ASN A 40 -19.01 -4.39 -0.66
C ASN A 40 -18.34 -5.70 -0.21
N GLY A 41 -17.21 -6.07 -0.81
CA GLY A 41 -16.58 -7.38 -0.58
C GLY A 41 -17.41 -8.49 -1.22
N PHE A 42 -17.54 -9.63 -0.51
CA PHE A 42 -18.43 -10.70 -0.93
C PHE A 42 -19.89 -10.29 -0.77
N PRO A 43 -20.73 -10.37 -1.81
CA PRO A 43 -22.12 -9.94 -1.73
C PRO A 43 -22.95 -10.86 -0.81
N PRO A 44 -24.03 -10.36 -0.17
CA PRO A 44 -24.85 -11.15 0.77
C PRO A 44 -25.40 -12.48 0.22
N ILE A 45 -25.59 -12.58 -1.09
CA ILE A 45 -26.03 -13.82 -1.76
C ILE A 45 -25.07 -15.01 -1.50
N THR A 46 -23.81 -14.72 -1.18
CA THR A 46 -22.78 -15.71 -0.82
C THR A 46 -22.92 -16.30 0.59
N SER A 47 -23.76 -15.69 1.42
CA SER A 47 -24.02 -16.13 2.80
C SER A 47 -25.40 -16.77 2.97
N LEU A 48 -26.22 -16.80 1.92
CA LEU A 48 -27.52 -17.46 1.94
C LEU A 48 -27.37 -18.98 1.75
N GLU A 49 -28.28 -19.75 2.33
CA GLU A 49 -28.33 -21.18 2.07
C GLU A 49 -28.66 -21.46 0.60
N PRO A 50 -28.12 -22.53 -0.01
CA PRO A 50 -28.48 -22.89 -1.38
C PRO A 50 -29.99 -23.11 -1.59
N ALA A 51 -30.70 -23.57 -0.55
CA ALA A 51 -32.16 -23.76 -0.59
C ALA A 51 -32.93 -22.44 -0.74
N ASP A 52 -32.36 -21.33 -0.27
CA ASP A 52 -32.93 -19.98 -0.35
C ASP A 52 -32.42 -19.20 -1.58
N GLY A 53 -31.77 -19.88 -2.53
CA GLY A 53 -31.21 -19.27 -3.72
C GLY A 53 -29.82 -18.65 -3.53
N GLY A 54 -29.12 -19.00 -2.45
CA GLY A 54 -27.73 -18.60 -2.22
C GLY A 54 -26.76 -19.18 -3.25
N LEU A 55 -25.75 -18.38 -3.60
CA LEU A 55 -24.70 -18.75 -4.54
C LEU A 55 -23.33 -18.59 -3.86
N PRO A 56 -22.55 -19.67 -3.69
CA PRO A 56 -21.31 -19.60 -2.92
C PRO A 56 -20.30 -18.66 -3.59
N ALA A 57 -19.47 -18.03 -2.76
CA ALA A 57 -18.33 -17.26 -3.25
C ALA A 57 -17.44 -18.12 -4.15
N GLU A 58 -16.99 -17.55 -5.28
CA GLU A 58 -16.20 -18.31 -6.24
C GLU A 58 -14.77 -18.53 -5.73
N ARG A 59 -14.20 -19.73 -5.94
CA ARG A 59 -12.77 -20.00 -5.67
C ARG A 59 -11.86 -18.95 -6.33
N LYS A 60 -12.26 -18.46 -7.51
CA LYS A 60 -11.53 -17.44 -8.27
C LYS A 60 -11.53 -16.07 -7.57
N ASP A 61 -12.56 -15.74 -6.79
CA ASP A 61 -12.61 -14.51 -6.00
C ASP A 61 -11.64 -14.58 -4.82
N PHE A 62 -11.56 -15.75 -4.16
CA PHE A 62 -10.55 -15.96 -3.11
C PHE A 62 -9.12 -15.86 -3.65
N ASN A 63 -8.86 -16.44 -4.82
CA ASN A 63 -7.55 -16.30 -5.45
C ASN A 63 -7.25 -14.84 -5.81
N ALA A 64 -8.25 -14.09 -6.29
CA ALA A 64 -8.11 -12.69 -6.63
C ALA A 64 -7.84 -11.83 -5.40
N LEU A 65 -8.60 -12.02 -4.32
CA LEU A 65 -8.38 -11.35 -3.03
C LEU A 65 -6.98 -11.65 -2.48
N GLY A 66 -6.59 -12.92 -2.45
CA GLY A 66 -5.27 -13.34 -2.00
C GLY A 66 -4.16 -12.73 -2.84
N TYR A 67 -4.32 -12.68 -4.17
CA TYR A 67 -3.38 -12.03 -5.07
C TYR A 67 -3.29 -10.53 -4.81
N LEU A 68 -4.42 -9.81 -4.70
CA LEU A 68 -4.44 -8.37 -4.43
C LEU A 68 -3.65 -8.04 -3.18
N THR A 69 -3.93 -8.70 -2.06
CA THR A 69 -3.25 -8.42 -0.78
C THR A 69 -1.75 -8.77 -0.84
N THR A 70 -1.43 -9.98 -1.28
CA THR A 70 -0.02 -10.44 -1.29
C THR A 70 0.83 -9.78 -2.35
N LEU A 71 0.24 -9.21 -3.40
CA LEU A 71 0.96 -8.40 -4.39
C LEU A 71 1.53 -7.14 -3.76
N TYR A 72 0.75 -6.45 -2.90
CA TYR A 72 1.25 -5.29 -2.17
C TYR A 72 2.39 -5.67 -1.22
N ASP A 73 2.21 -6.74 -0.45
CA ASP A 73 3.24 -7.22 0.47
C ASP A 73 4.52 -7.57 -0.28
N TYR A 74 4.40 -8.35 -1.36
CA TYR A 74 5.52 -8.74 -2.23
C TYR A 74 6.23 -7.52 -2.81
N PHE A 75 5.47 -6.54 -3.31
CA PHE A 75 6.02 -5.30 -3.86
C PHE A 75 6.85 -4.55 -2.80
N TYR A 76 6.34 -4.35 -1.60
CA TYR A 76 7.05 -3.65 -0.54
C TYR A 76 8.31 -4.39 -0.08
N GLN A 77 8.24 -5.70 0.18
CA GLN A 77 9.42 -6.46 0.62
C GLN A 77 10.53 -6.52 -0.45
N ALA A 78 10.16 -6.42 -1.74
CA ALA A 78 11.10 -6.39 -2.86
C ALA A 78 11.74 -5.00 -3.08
N GLY A 79 11.46 -4.03 -2.21
CA GLY A 79 11.97 -2.65 -2.32
C GLY A 79 11.10 -1.74 -3.19
N GLY A 80 9.88 -2.17 -3.52
CA GLY A 80 8.91 -1.38 -4.27
C GLY A 80 8.51 -0.11 -3.51
N THR A 81 8.32 0.96 -4.26
CA THR A 81 7.95 2.28 -3.75
C THR A 81 6.83 2.88 -4.58
N PHE A 82 5.98 3.71 -3.97
CA PHE A 82 4.85 4.35 -4.65
C PHE A 82 5.15 5.82 -4.94
N THR A 83 5.03 6.19 -6.21
CA THR A 83 5.09 7.58 -6.69
C THR A 83 3.68 8.13 -6.91
N TYR A 84 3.57 9.36 -7.41
CA TYR A 84 2.28 9.95 -7.76
C TYR A 84 1.52 9.07 -8.76
N ASN A 85 0.26 8.81 -8.46
CA ASN A 85 -0.64 8.08 -9.33
C ASN A 85 -1.94 8.87 -9.51
N SER A 86 -2.22 9.29 -10.75
CA SER A 86 -3.38 10.12 -11.08
C SER A 86 -4.71 9.41 -10.86
N THR A 87 -4.77 8.09 -11.06
CA THR A 87 -5.97 7.28 -10.78
C THR A 87 -6.26 7.26 -9.28
N ILE A 88 -5.24 7.04 -8.44
CA ILE A 88 -5.38 7.08 -6.98
C ILE A 88 -5.77 8.48 -6.52
N ALA A 89 -5.06 9.52 -6.98
CA ALA A 89 -5.38 10.90 -6.65
C ALA A 89 -6.84 11.22 -6.97
N SER A 90 -7.33 10.84 -8.16
CA SER A 90 -8.73 11.06 -8.54
C SER A 90 -9.70 10.31 -7.62
N ALA A 91 -9.39 9.04 -7.28
CA ALA A 91 -10.25 8.20 -6.45
C ALA A 91 -10.37 8.70 -5.00
N ILE A 92 -9.30 9.29 -4.44
CA ILE A 92 -9.27 9.77 -3.05
C ILE A 92 -9.54 11.27 -2.92
N GLY A 93 -9.82 11.98 -4.02
CA GLY A 93 -10.02 13.43 -4.02
C GLY A 93 -8.73 14.24 -3.86
N GLY A 94 -7.59 13.66 -4.23
CA GLY A 94 -6.24 14.21 -4.12
C GLY A 94 -5.52 13.71 -2.88
N TYR A 95 -4.19 13.65 -2.94
CA TYR A 95 -3.41 13.18 -1.80
C TYR A 95 -3.58 14.11 -0.58
N PRO A 96 -3.73 13.57 0.64
CA PRO A 96 -3.94 14.40 1.82
C PRO A 96 -2.70 15.24 2.15
N LEU A 97 -2.90 16.31 2.93
CA LEU A 97 -1.81 17.12 3.44
C LEU A 97 -0.81 16.24 4.20
N GLY A 98 0.47 16.37 3.88
CA GLY A 98 1.53 15.57 4.50
C GLY A 98 1.72 14.18 3.89
N ALA A 99 0.95 13.78 2.86
CA ALA A 99 1.18 12.54 2.14
C ALA A 99 2.61 12.48 1.58
N ARG A 100 3.24 11.30 1.69
CA ARG A 100 4.63 11.06 1.28
C ARG A 100 4.66 10.12 0.09
N LEU A 101 5.27 10.56 -1.00
CA LEU A 101 5.42 9.79 -2.23
C LEU A 101 6.87 9.81 -2.70
N TRP A 102 7.29 8.73 -3.33
CA TRP A 102 8.64 8.60 -3.84
C TRP A 102 8.79 9.36 -5.16
N TYR A 103 9.96 9.96 -5.36
CA TYR A 103 10.34 10.66 -6.58
C TYR A 103 11.81 10.36 -6.88
N THR A 104 12.08 9.99 -8.12
CA THR A 104 13.44 9.85 -8.64
C THR A 104 13.63 10.88 -9.75
N ASN A 105 14.60 11.77 -9.60
CA ASN A 105 14.88 12.80 -10.59
C ASN A 105 15.65 12.23 -11.80
N SER A 106 15.86 13.06 -12.82
CA SER A 106 16.58 12.69 -14.05
C SER A 106 18.02 12.22 -13.81
N ASN A 107 18.62 12.57 -12.66
CA ASN A 107 19.98 12.18 -12.29
C ASN A 107 20.01 10.88 -11.46
N GLY A 108 18.87 10.22 -11.28
CA GLY A 108 18.75 8.99 -10.50
C GLY A 108 18.76 9.20 -8.98
N ILE A 109 18.66 10.45 -8.51
CA ILE A 109 18.56 10.75 -7.09
C ILE A 109 17.12 10.52 -6.66
N THR A 110 16.96 9.65 -5.67
CA THR A 110 15.66 9.28 -5.11
C THR A 110 15.42 10.01 -3.79
N MET A 111 14.23 10.58 -3.62
CA MET A 111 13.79 11.27 -2.42
C MET A 111 12.30 11.05 -2.16
N ILE A 112 11.88 11.32 -0.92
CA ILE A 112 10.47 11.39 -0.58
C ILE A 112 10.01 12.84 -0.74
N LEU A 113 8.89 13.02 -1.43
CA LEU A 113 8.18 14.28 -1.52
C LEU A 113 6.97 14.24 -0.59
N ARG A 114 6.83 15.27 0.23
CA ARG A 114 5.69 15.48 1.13
C ARG A 114 4.75 16.52 0.54
N SER A 115 3.46 16.21 0.51
CA SER A 115 2.42 17.15 0.10
C SER A 115 2.31 18.33 1.09
N THR A 116 2.20 19.55 0.55
CA THR A 116 2.05 20.79 1.33
C THR A 116 0.62 21.33 1.36
N VAL A 117 -0.30 20.74 0.61
CA VAL A 117 -1.69 21.16 0.50
C VAL A 117 -2.63 19.98 0.73
N ALA A 118 -3.85 20.23 1.22
CA ALA A 118 -4.88 19.19 1.24
C ALA A 118 -5.36 18.86 -0.18
N ASN A 119 -5.85 17.64 -0.40
CA ASN A 119 -6.44 17.21 -1.68
C ASN A 119 -5.50 17.46 -2.88
N ASN A 120 -4.21 17.17 -2.70
CA ASN A 120 -3.16 17.47 -3.66
C ASN A 120 -3.28 16.62 -4.92
N SER A 121 -3.65 17.26 -6.03
CA SER A 121 -3.76 16.68 -7.37
C SER A 121 -2.67 17.15 -8.34
N TYR A 122 -1.61 17.80 -7.83
CA TYR A 122 -0.52 18.31 -8.65
C TYR A 122 0.46 17.18 -8.99
N ASP A 123 0.38 16.65 -10.20
CA ASP A 123 1.20 15.54 -10.66
C ASP A 123 2.66 15.96 -10.95
N PHE A 124 3.57 15.70 -10.00
CA PHE A 124 4.98 16.02 -10.15
C PHE A 124 5.71 15.12 -11.17
N THR A 125 5.12 14.00 -11.60
CA THR A 125 5.70 13.13 -12.64
C THR A 125 5.52 13.74 -14.03
N GLN A 126 4.46 14.55 -14.21
CA GLN A 126 4.19 15.29 -15.44
C GLN A 126 4.82 16.69 -15.41
N ASN A 127 4.81 17.36 -14.26
CA ASN A 127 5.35 18.71 -14.14
C ASN A 127 6.15 18.91 -12.85
N GLN A 128 7.48 18.99 -13.01
CA GLN A 128 8.42 19.14 -11.90
C GLN A 128 8.35 20.52 -11.22
N SER A 129 7.73 21.54 -11.83
CA SER A 129 7.57 22.85 -11.18
C SER A 129 6.64 22.83 -9.97
N TYR A 130 5.88 21.75 -9.78
CA TYR A 130 5.08 21.53 -8.58
C TYR A 130 5.92 21.18 -7.34
N ILE A 131 7.18 20.74 -7.55
CA ILE A 131 8.15 20.52 -6.48
C ILE A 131 8.69 21.88 -6.01
N GLY A 132 8.72 22.09 -4.70
CA GLY A 132 9.00 23.36 -4.03
C GLY A 132 7.74 24.14 -3.63
N THR A 133 6.58 23.86 -4.25
CA THR A 133 5.32 24.57 -3.96
C THR A 133 4.26 23.65 -3.37
N TYR A 134 3.81 22.65 -4.13
CA TYR A 134 2.76 21.69 -3.72
C TYR A 134 3.34 20.41 -3.13
N TRP A 135 4.61 20.17 -3.41
CA TRP A 135 5.41 19.06 -2.91
C TRP A 135 6.74 19.58 -2.43
N VAL A 136 7.19 19.18 -1.25
CA VAL A 136 8.52 19.55 -0.74
C VAL A 136 9.31 18.30 -0.44
N ALA A 137 10.63 18.34 -0.64
CA ALA A 137 11.50 17.26 -0.21
C ALA A 137 11.31 17.04 1.29
N ASP A 138 10.98 15.81 1.67
CA ASP A 138 10.85 15.44 3.07
C ASP A 138 12.24 15.11 3.61
N THR A 139 12.98 16.17 3.91
CA THR A 139 14.31 16.07 4.51
C THR A 139 14.17 15.65 5.97
N VAL A 140 14.78 14.53 6.34
CA VAL A 140 15.06 14.25 7.75
C VAL A 140 16.08 15.31 8.19
N THR A 141 15.64 16.34 8.89
CA THR A 141 16.56 17.29 9.53
C THR A 141 17.32 16.55 10.62
N THR A 142 18.62 16.82 10.70
CA THR A 142 19.55 16.15 11.64
C THR A 142 19.08 16.25 13.09
N ASP A 143 18.23 17.22 13.44
CA ASP A 143 17.60 17.39 14.76
C ASP A 143 16.70 16.23 15.21
N MET A 144 16.31 15.32 14.31
CA MET A 144 15.54 14.11 14.64
C MET A 144 16.45 12.94 15.04
N PHE A 145 17.77 13.06 14.83
CA PHE A 145 18.75 12.22 15.51
C PHE A 145 18.95 12.86 16.87
N GLN A 146 18.25 12.36 17.90
CA GLN A 146 18.81 12.52 19.24
C GLN A 146 20.21 11.94 19.15
N THR A 147 21.22 12.77 19.41
CA THR A 147 22.57 12.29 19.68
C THR A 147 22.37 11.16 20.66
N VAL A 148 22.67 9.94 20.23
CA VAL A 148 22.71 8.80 21.14
C VAL A 148 23.81 9.19 22.11
N ASP A 149 23.43 9.74 23.27
CA ASP A 149 24.36 9.97 24.36
C ASP A 149 25.10 8.65 24.51
N ALA A 150 26.42 8.73 24.28
CA ALA A 150 27.26 7.57 24.09
C ALA A 150 26.92 6.53 25.15
N LEU A 151 26.29 5.43 24.72
CA LEU A 151 26.03 4.30 25.60
C LEU A 151 27.37 3.92 26.22
N PRO A 152 27.46 3.75 27.56
CA PRO A 152 28.70 3.34 28.18
C PRO A 152 29.15 2.05 27.51
N ALA A 153 30.37 2.06 26.97
CA ALA A 153 30.91 0.98 26.17
C ALA A 153 30.75 -0.36 26.88
N ASN A 154 29.90 -1.24 26.34
CA ASN A 154 29.94 -2.66 26.67
C ASN A 154 29.47 -3.49 25.46
N PRO A 155 30.24 -4.50 25.02
CA PRO A 155 30.09 -5.11 23.71
C PRO A 155 29.25 -6.38 23.83
N VAL A 156 27.95 -6.32 23.53
CA VAL A 156 27.22 -7.51 23.11
C VAL A 156 26.24 -7.12 22.00
N SER A 157 26.48 -7.70 20.84
CA SER A 157 25.80 -7.47 19.58
C SER A 157 24.29 -7.75 19.68
N GLY A 158 23.49 -6.81 19.19
CA GLY A 158 22.07 -6.99 18.89
C GLY A 158 21.13 -6.11 19.71
N VAL A 159 20.85 -4.90 19.23
CA VAL A 159 19.79 -4.05 19.79
C VAL A 159 18.74 -3.74 18.72
N TYR A 160 17.54 -4.23 19.00
CA TYR A 160 16.28 -3.86 18.37
C TYR A 160 15.89 -2.44 18.80
N TYR A 161 15.50 -1.58 17.86
CA TYR A 161 14.91 -0.27 18.17
C TYR A 161 13.38 -0.37 18.19
N PHE A 162 12.77 -0.10 19.34
CA PHE A 162 11.34 0.16 19.47
C PHE A 162 11.07 1.65 19.26
N ILE A 163 10.24 1.99 18.29
CA ILE A 163 9.61 3.32 18.19
C ILE A 163 8.45 3.31 19.19
N ARG A 164 8.52 4.13 20.24
CA ARG A 164 7.34 4.54 21.01
C ARG A 164 6.89 5.90 20.49
N GLY A 165 5.73 5.92 19.85
CA GLY A 165 4.78 7.03 19.86
C GLY A 165 3.52 6.54 20.55
#